data_AF-A0A2E1ZJK3-F1
#
_entry.id   AF-A0A2E1ZJK3-F1
#
_cell.length_a   1.000
_cell.length_b   1.000
_cell.length_c   1.000
_cell.angle_alpha   90.00
_cell.angle_beta   90.00
_cell.angle_gamma   90.00
#
_symmetry.space_group_name_H-M   'P 1'
#
loop_
_entity.id
_entity.type
_entity.pdbx_description
1 polymer ?
#
loop_
_entity_poly.entity_id
_entity_poly.type
_entity_poly.pdbx_seq_one_letter_code
_entity_poly.pdbx_strand_id
1 'polypeptide(L)'
;MVLNKGFSFKRYFPILVWAPNYTNSKFFDDTIAALIVAIMLIPQALAYALLAGLPAETGLYASMVGLTVYALFGASNTLSVAPVAVISLMTATALAKLSLATPEETLAAALFLTFLSGLFLLLLGLLRLGFMANLLSQPVISAFVTASALIIGLSQMQHIFGVSANGQNFLGLLGSLFGQLGSINFVTFYIGAGSIGFIIFSKLVIKNMFLKIGVDAHIATTLSRSGPLLVALITGLLAYIFRLDQQGVQLLGEVPRGLPDFGLPGFSIDLLNSLIGSALLISIIGFVESISVAQTLAARRRERVDLNQELVGLGASNLATSFGGGFPVSGGFSRSVVNFEAGAATPAAGLFTAILIAVVALFFTPALFWLPRVSLAAIIIVAVYGLIDFSVLKKAWVYSKADFTAVLITLVLTLLIGVEVGIGSGVLASVLIHLYKTSQPHVAVIGRVTGTEHFRSVDRHTVETFENQLSIRIDESLYFANTRYLEELILNLISDKPKLEHVILMCTAVNKIDMSALETLEKINETLRELGVKLHLSEVKDPIIGKLAKTNFFKELTGNNYLSQNQAVEDLR
;
A
#
# COMPACT_ATOMS: atom_id res chain seq x y z
N MET A 1 1.88 20.42 -23.03
CA MET A 1 1.82 19.46 -24.15
C MET A 1 0.96 18.28 -23.72
N VAL A 2 -0.35 18.34 -24.00
CA VAL A 2 -1.31 17.29 -23.64
C VAL A 2 -1.22 16.23 -24.73
N LEU A 3 -0.50 15.13 -24.46
CA LEU A 3 -0.43 14.00 -25.37
C LEU A 3 -1.84 13.42 -25.53
N ASN A 4 -2.34 13.52 -26.75
CA ASN A 4 -3.60 12.98 -27.21
C ASN A 4 -3.60 11.44 -26.99
N LYS A 5 -4.23 10.98 -25.91
CA LYS A 5 -4.26 9.55 -25.52
C LYS A 5 -5.44 8.86 -26.21
N GLY A 6 -5.27 8.52 -27.49
CA GLY A 6 -6.17 7.59 -28.17
C GLY A 6 -6.24 6.23 -27.43
N PHE A 7 -7.35 5.52 -27.59
CA PHE A 7 -7.51 4.16 -27.06
C PHE A 7 -6.49 3.24 -27.75
N SER A 8 -5.54 2.70 -27.00
CA SER A 8 -4.52 1.76 -27.51
C SER A 8 -4.69 0.42 -26.82
N PHE A 9 -5.00 -0.63 -27.58
CA PHE A 9 -5.13 -1.99 -27.08
C PHE A 9 -3.87 -2.46 -26.34
N LYS A 10 -2.68 -2.03 -26.78
CA LYS A 10 -1.40 -2.34 -26.12
C LYS A 10 -1.28 -1.78 -24.70
N ARG A 11 -2.07 -0.75 -24.37
CA ARG A 11 -2.08 -0.18 -23.02
C ARG A 11 -2.81 -1.09 -22.04
N TYR A 12 -3.94 -1.65 -22.46
CA TYR A 12 -4.80 -2.49 -21.60
C TYR A 12 -4.38 -3.96 -21.59
N PHE A 13 -3.64 -4.41 -22.61
CA PHE A 13 -3.09 -5.77 -22.71
C PHE A 13 -1.56 -5.72 -22.80
N PRO A 14 -0.84 -5.56 -21.68
CA PRO A 14 0.63 -5.56 -21.65
C PRO A 14 1.28 -6.81 -22.26
N ILE A 15 0.56 -7.94 -22.33
CA ILE A 15 1.01 -9.13 -23.06
C ILE A 15 1.37 -8.87 -24.53
N LEU A 16 0.67 -7.94 -25.18
CA LEU A 16 0.96 -7.56 -26.57
C LEU A 16 2.28 -6.77 -26.71
N VAL A 17 2.90 -6.38 -25.60
CA VAL A 17 4.19 -5.68 -25.56
C VAL A 17 5.32 -6.65 -25.22
N TRP A 18 5.14 -7.51 -24.21
CA TRP A 18 6.22 -8.40 -23.77
C TRP A 18 6.32 -9.70 -24.58
N ALA A 19 5.20 -10.29 -25.00
CA ALA A 19 5.19 -11.58 -25.70
C ALA A 19 5.91 -11.56 -27.06
N PRO A 20 5.79 -10.50 -27.91
CA PRO A 20 6.54 -10.44 -29.16
C PRO A 20 8.06 -10.32 -28.96
N ASN A 21 8.51 -9.85 -27.79
CA ASN A 21 9.91 -9.66 -27.43
C ASN A 21 10.43 -10.79 -26.53
N TYR A 22 9.76 -11.94 -26.52
CA TYR A 22 10.13 -13.09 -25.69
C TYR A 22 11.27 -13.87 -26.34
N THR A 23 12.33 -14.16 -25.57
CA THR A 23 13.54 -14.82 -26.07
C THR A 23 13.85 -16.06 -25.25
N ASN A 24 14.70 -16.95 -25.77
CA ASN A 24 15.11 -18.16 -25.04
C ASN A 24 15.75 -17.84 -23.69
N SER A 25 16.53 -16.75 -23.57
CA SER A 25 17.09 -16.32 -22.28
C SER A 25 15.99 -16.03 -21.27
N LYS A 26 14.97 -15.27 -21.67
CA LYS A 26 13.83 -14.95 -20.80
C LYS A 26 13.04 -16.19 -20.39
N PHE A 27 12.93 -17.19 -21.28
CA PHE A 27 12.33 -18.47 -20.95
C PHE A 27 13.05 -19.18 -19.80
N PHE A 28 14.38 -19.27 -19.85
CA PHE A 28 15.16 -19.87 -18.77
C PHE A 28 15.05 -19.07 -17.47
N ASP A 29 15.20 -17.75 -17.55
CA ASP A 29 15.11 -16.85 -16.38
C ASP A 29 13.73 -16.95 -15.70
N ASP A 30 12.65 -16.88 -16.48
CA ASP A 30 11.28 -16.97 -15.98
C ASP A 30 10.94 -18.37 -15.44
N THR A 31 11.50 -19.44 -16.03
CA THR A 31 11.27 -20.82 -15.55
C THR A 31 11.95 -21.06 -14.20
N ILE A 32 13.19 -20.60 -14.04
CA ILE A 32 13.92 -20.71 -12.76
C ILE A 32 13.18 -19.89 -11.69
N ALA A 33 12.79 -18.66 -12.01
CA ALA A 33 12.03 -17.83 -11.09
C ALA A 33 10.69 -18.47 -10.71
N ALA A 34 9.97 -19.03 -11.68
CA ALA A 34 8.71 -19.72 -11.45
C ALA A 34 8.85 -20.92 -10.52
N LEU A 35 9.90 -21.73 -10.67
CA LEU A 35 10.17 -22.86 -9.79
C LEU A 35 10.41 -22.39 -8.34
N ILE A 36 11.27 -21.38 -8.16
CA ILE A 36 11.58 -20.82 -6.83
C ILE A 36 10.33 -20.23 -6.18
N VAL A 37 9.52 -19.49 -6.94
CA VAL A 37 8.28 -18.89 -6.45
C VAL A 37 7.25 -19.97 -6.13
N ALA A 38 7.07 -20.99 -6.97
CA ALA A 38 6.12 -22.08 -6.73
C ALA A 38 6.44 -22.84 -5.43
N ILE A 39 7.72 -23.15 -5.19
CA ILE A 39 8.21 -23.79 -3.96
C ILE A 39 7.75 -23.03 -2.72
N MET A 40 7.81 -21.70 -2.75
CA MET A 40 7.41 -20.87 -1.62
C MET A 40 5.89 -20.61 -1.59
N LEU A 41 5.25 -20.46 -2.75
CA LEU A 41 3.87 -20.02 -2.88
C LEU A 41 2.87 -21.14 -2.54
N ILE A 42 3.12 -22.39 -2.90
CA ILE A 42 2.20 -23.51 -2.61
C ILE A 42 1.87 -23.60 -1.11
N PRO A 43 2.84 -23.76 -0.20
CA PRO A 43 2.53 -23.85 1.23
C PRO A 43 1.93 -22.54 1.76
N GLN A 44 2.39 -21.38 1.26
CA GLN A 44 1.82 -20.08 1.67
C GLN A 44 0.35 -19.92 1.26
N ALA A 45 -0.01 -20.34 0.04
CA ALA A 45 -1.36 -20.22 -0.48
C ALA A 45 -2.35 -21.06 0.33
N LEU A 46 -1.99 -22.30 0.67
CA LEU A 46 -2.76 -23.16 1.57
C LEU A 46 -2.91 -22.51 2.94
N ALA A 47 -1.81 -22.00 3.51
CA ALA A 47 -1.82 -21.36 4.82
C ALA A 47 -2.71 -20.09 4.84
N TYR A 48 -2.65 -19.29 3.79
CA TYR A 48 -3.42 -18.05 3.68
C TYR A 48 -4.91 -18.29 3.43
N ALA A 49 -5.28 -19.36 2.72
CA ALA A 49 -6.68 -19.79 2.65
C ALA A 49 -7.24 -20.15 4.04
N LEU A 50 -6.48 -20.91 4.83
CA LEU A 50 -6.87 -21.24 6.21
C LEU A 50 -6.94 -19.99 7.10
N LEU A 51 -6.00 -19.05 6.93
CA LEU A 51 -6.04 -17.76 7.63
C LEU A 51 -7.28 -16.93 7.27
N ALA A 52 -7.78 -17.06 6.03
CA ALA A 52 -9.02 -16.45 5.57
C ALA A 52 -10.29 -17.18 6.06
N GLY A 53 -10.14 -18.31 6.76
CA GLY A 53 -11.27 -19.16 7.18
C GLY A 53 -11.88 -19.98 6.04
N LEU A 54 -11.12 -20.22 4.97
CA LEU A 54 -11.58 -20.91 3.76
C LEU A 54 -10.93 -22.29 3.60
N PRO A 55 -11.55 -23.19 2.80
CA PRO A 55 -10.90 -24.44 2.39
C PRO A 55 -9.54 -24.19 1.75
N ALA A 56 -8.57 -25.05 2.02
CA ALA A 56 -7.16 -24.79 1.68
C ALA A 56 -6.92 -24.68 0.17
N GLU A 57 -7.64 -25.46 -0.63
CA GLU A 57 -7.61 -25.47 -2.09
C GLU A 57 -7.93 -24.11 -2.71
N THR A 58 -8.76 -23.29 -2.07
CA THR A 58 -9.11 -21.94 -2.55
C THR A 58 -7.87 -21.05 -2.72
N GLY A 59 -6.83 -21.28 -1.93
CA GLY A 59 -5.55 -20.59 -2.08
C GLY A 59 -4.78 -21.02 -3.32
N LEU A 60 -4.80 -22.31 -3.66
CA LEU A 60 -4.21 -22.82 -4.89
C LEU A 60 -4.97 -22.28 -6.10
N TYR A 61 -6.30 -22.31 -6.05
CA TYR A 61 -7.18 -21.78 -7.09
C TYR A 61 -6.96 -20.28 -7.32
N ALA A 62 -6.95 -19.49 -6.24
CA ALA A 62 -6.67 -18.07 -6.30
C ALA A 62 -5.29 -17.76 -6.91
N SER A 63 -4.28 -18.56 -6.59
CA SER A 63 -2.93 -18.40 -7.14
C SER A 63 -2.88 -18.75 -8.62
N MET A 64 -3.49 -19.86 -9.04
CA MET A 64 -3.51 -20.28 -10.44
C MET A 64 -4.18 -19.24 -11.34
N VAL A 65 -5.39 -18.81 -10.97
CA VAL A 65 -6.17 -17.88 -11.78
C VAL A 65 -5.59 -16.47 -11.71
N GLY A 66 -5.25 -16.00 -10.51
CA GLY A 66 -4.69 -14.67 -10.29
C GLY A 66 -3.40 -14.43 -11.06
N LEU A 67 -2.44 -15.37 -10.99
CA LEU A 67 -1.16 -15.25 -11.72
C LEU A 67 -1.36 -15.32 -13.25
N THR A 68 -2.23 -16.21 -13.72
CA THR A 68 -2.52 -16.37 -15.15
C THR A 68 -3.10 -15.09 -15.73
N VAL A 69 -4.13 -14.52 -15.09
CA VAL A 69 -4.78 -13.30 -15.58
C VAL A 69 -3.86 -12.09 -15.40
N TYR A 70 -3.09 -12.02 -14.31
CA TYR A 70 -2.12 -10.96 -14.14
C TYR A 70 -1.04 -10.95 -15.23
N ALA A 71 -0.61 -12.12 -15.72
CA ALA A 71 0.35 -12.17 -16.84
C ALA A 71 -0.19 -11.53 -18.14
N LEU A 72 -1.51 -11.48 -18.30
CA LEU A 72 -2.19 -10.88 -19.46
C LEU A 72 -2.36 -9.37 -19.33
N PHE A 73 -2.77 -8.90 -18.13
CA PHE A 73 -3.23 -7.53 -17.89
C PHE A 73 -2.29 -6.68 -17.02
N GLY A 74 -1.39 -7.31 -16.24
CA GLY A 74 -0.51 -6.66 -15.28
C GLY A 74 0.59 -5.82 -15.91
N ALA A 75 0.98 -4.73 -15.25
CA ALA A 75 1.99 -3.80 -15.77
C ALA A 75 3.40 -4.11 -15.28
N SER A 76 3.55 -4.85 -14.17
CA SER A 76 4.86 -5.19 -13.59
C SER A 76 5.40 -6.52 -14.10
N ASN A 77 6.70 -6.54 -14.43
CA ASN A 77 7.39 -7.75 -14.88
C ASN A 77 7.69 -8.75 -13.75
N THR A 78 7.72 -8.31 -12.50
CA THR A 78 8.22 -9.14 -11.37
C THR A 78 7.20 -9.34 -10.26
N LEU A 79 6.04 -8.70 -10.32
CA LEU A 79 5.02 -8.83 -9.30
C LEU A 79 4.40 -10.23 -9.31
N SER A 80 4.29 -10.85 -8.14
CA SER A 80 3.68 -12.16 -7.95
C SER A 80 2.31 -11.99 -7.28
N VAL A 81 1.26 -11.99 -8.11
CA VAL A 81 -0.14 -11.77 -7.69
C VAL A 81 -0.80 -13.07 -7.26
N ALA A 82 -1.01 -13.22 -5.95
CA ALA A 82 -1.59 -14.40 -5.32
C ALA A 82 -2.11 -14.02 -3.92
N PRO A 83 -2.72 -14.92 -3.13
CA PRO A 83 -3.13 -14.60 -1.77
C PRO A 83 -2.02 -14.01 -0.89
N VAL A 84 -2.33 -12.99 -0.10
CA VAL A 84 -1.39 -12.35 0.85
C VAL A 84 -1.96 -12.36 2.26
N ALA A 85 -1.09 -12.42 3.26
CA ALA A 85 -1.49 -12.63 4.66
C ALA A 85 -2.47 -11.56 5.18
N VAL A 86 -2.20 -10.28 4.87
CA VAL A 86 -3.01 -9.15 5.34
C VAL A 86 -4.42 -9.20 4.73
N ILE A 87 -4.52 -9.39 3.42
CA ILE A 87 -5.81 -9.50 2.73
C ILE A 87 -6.57 -10.74 3.18
N SER A 88 -5.88 -11.86 3.43
CA SER A 88 -6.50 -13.08 3.95
C SER A 88 -7.15 -12.84 5.32
N LEU A 89 -6.44 -12.14 6.22
CA LEU A 89 -7.01 -11.72 7.50
C LEU A 89 -8.19 -10.77 7.32
N MET A 90 -8.09 -9.80 6.39
CA MET A 90 -9.20 -8.88 6.10
C MET A 90 -10.42 -9.62 5.56
N THR A 91 -10.22 -10.61 4.70
CA THR A 91 -11.28 -11.51 4.22
C THR A 91 -11.91 -12.25 5.39
N ALA A 92 -11.13 -12.88 6.26
CA ALA A 92 -11.67 -13.54 7.46
C ALA A 92 -12.50 -12.58 8.33
N THR A 93 -12.01 -11.35 8.57
CA THR A 93 -12.73 -10.37 9.39
C THR A 93 -14.01 -9.86 8.73
N ALA A 94 -14.05 -9.78 7.39
CA ALA A 94 -15.25 -9.39 6.66
C ALA A 94 -16.31 -10.50 6.71
N LEU A 95 -15.89 -11.75 6.53
CA LEU A 95 -16.77 -12.92 6.58
C LEU A 95 -17.28 -13.20 8.00
N ALA A 96 -16.45 -12.99 9.03
CA ALA A 96 -16.84 -13.20 10.43
C ALA A 96 -17.97 -12.28 10.93
N LYS A 97 -18.27 -11.19 10.21
CA LYS A 97 -19.41 -10.31 10.50
C LYS A 97 -20.73 -10.86 9.97
N LEU A 98 -20.65 -11.79 9.03
CA LEU A 98 -21.80 -12.45 8.46
C LEU A 98 -22.12 -13.67 9.35
N SER A 99 -23.37 -13.81 9.74
CA SER A 99 -23.85 -14.97 10.52
C SER A 99 -24.00 -16.20 9.62
N LEU A 100 -22.88 -16.64 9.02
CA LEU A 100 -22.83 -17.76 8.07
C LEU A 100 -22.81 -19.08 8.83
N ALA A 101 -23.69 -20.00 8.46
CA ALA A 101 -23.88 -21.27 9.16
C ALA A 101 -23.10 -22.41 8.52
N THR A 102 -22.78 -22.30 7.22
CA THR A 102 -22.18 -23.39 6.45
C THR A 102 -20.86 -22.98 5.77
N PRO A 103 -19.94 -23.95 5.53
CA PRO A 103 -18.74 -23.70 4.73
C PRO A 103 -19.03 -23.23 3.30
N GLU A 104 -20.13 -23.71 2.71
CA GLU A 104 -20.58 -23.31 1.36
C GLU A 104 -21.00 -21.85 1.31
N GLU A 105 -21.77 -21.37 2.29
CA GLU A 105 -22.13 -19.96 2.45
C GLU A 105 -20.88 -19.08 2.63
N THR A 106 -19.91 -19.55 3.41
CA THR A 106 -18.64 -18.85 3.65
C THR A 106 -17.81 -18.73 2.37
N LEU A 107 -17.72 -19.81 1.59
CA LEU A 107 -17.07 -19.78 0.29
C LEU A 107 -17.80 -18.84 -0.68
N ALA A 108 -19.12 -18.92 -0.78
CA ALA A 108 -19.91 -18.05 -1.66
C ALA A 108 -19.73 -16.57 -1.32
N ALA A 109 -19.75 -16.21 -0.03
CA ALA A 109 -19.49 -14.85 0.44
C ALA A 109 -18.06 -14.38 0.13
N ALA A 110 -17.07 -15.26 0.24
CA ALA A 110 -15.68 -14.96 -0.12
C ALA A 110 -15.50 -14.72 -1.62
N LEU A 111 -16.14 -15.54 -2.47
CA LEU A 111 -16.14 -15.35 -3.92
C LEU A 111 -16.80 -14.04 -4.29
N PHE A 112 -17.93 -13.71 -3.67
CA PHE A 112 -18.62 -12.44 -3.91
C PHE A 112 -17.81 -11.22 -3.44
N LEU A 113 -17.16 -11.30 -2.27
CA LEU A 113 -16.22 -10.28 -1.80
C LEU A 113 -15.06 -10.05 -2.79
N THR A 114 -14.55 -11.14 -3.35
CA THR A 114 -13.47 -11.12 -4.35
C THR A 114 -13.92 -10.48 -5.65
N PHE A 115 -15.14 -10.80 -6.09
CA PHE A 115 -15.78 -10.18 -7.24
C PHE A 115 -15.92 -8.67 -7.05
N LEU A 116 -16.46 -8.22 -5.90
CA LEU A 116 -16.61 -6.80 -5.59
C LEU A 116 -15.26 -6.09 -5.54
N SER A 117 -14.25 -6.70 -4.91
CA SER A 117 -12.89 -6.17 -4.86
C SER A 117 -12.30 -5.99 -6.27
N GLY A 118 -12.41 -7.02 -7.12
CA GLY A 118 -11.98 -6.96 -8.51
C GLY A 118 -12.71 -5.90 -9.33
N LEU A 119 -14.02 -5.77 -9.13
CA LEU A 119 -14.84 -4.75 -9.77
C LEU A 119 -14.40 -3.34 -9.37
N PHE A 120 -14.19 -3.09 -8.07
CA PHE A 120 -13.71 -1.79 -7.58
C PHE A 120 -12.34 -1.44 -8.16
N LEU A 121 -11.37 -2.36 -8.10
CA LEU A 121 -10.05 -2.17 -8.69
C LEU A 121 -10.13 -1.85 -10.19
N LEU A 122 -10.94 -2.60 -10.93
CA LEU A 122 -11.13 -2.38 -12.36
C LEU A 122 -11.75 -1.00 -12.63
N LEU A 123 -12.79 -0.61 -11.89
CA LEU A 123 -13.43 0.70 -12.01
C LEU A 123 -12.45 1.84 -11.70
N LEU A 124 -11.67 1.73 -10.62
CA LEU A 124 -10.64 2.71 -10.28
C LEU A 124 -9.60 2.83 -11.40
N GLY A 125 -9.19 1.70 -12.00
CA GLY A 125 -8.24 1.67 -13.13
C GLY A 125 -8.79 2.33 -14.39
N LEU A 126 -10.05 2.03 -14.74
CA LEU A 126 -10.73 2.61 -15.90
C LEU A 126 -10.99 4.11 -15.74
N LEU A 127 -11.36 4.55 -14.54
CA LEU A 127 -11.53 5.96 -14.18
C LEU A 127 -10.20 6.72 -13.99
N ARG A 128 -9.06 6.01 -14.12
CA ARG A 128 -7.71 6.55 -13.96
C ARG A 128 -7.45 7.16 -12.57
N LEU A 129 -8.00 6.52 -11.54
CA LEU A 129 -7.88 6.92 -10.14
C LEU A 129 -6.62 6.31 -9.47
N GLY A 130 -5.63 5.87 -10.24
CA GLY A 130 -4.37 5.32 -9.72
C GLY A 130 -3.57 6.31 -8.85
N PHE A 131 -3.84 7.61 -8.96
CA PHE A 131 -3.24 8.62 -8.08
C PHE A 131 -3.66 8.46 -6.61
N MET A 132 -4.77 7.76 -6.33
CA MET A 132 -5.25 7.53 -4.95
C MET A 132 -4.25 6.75 -4.10
N ALA A 133 -3.37 5.95 -4.70
CA ALA A 133 -2.27 5.31 -3.98
C ALA A 133 -1.36 6.32 -3.27
N ASN A 134 -1.23 7.54 -3.81
CA ASN A 134 -0.41 8.59 -3.22
C ASN A 134 -1.08 9.28 -2.02
N LEU A 135 -2.37 9.01 -1.77
CA LEU A 135 -3.09 9.56 -0.60
C LEU A 135 -2.78 8.77 0.68
N LEU A 136 -2.26 7.55 0.54
CA LEU A 136 -1.81 6.72 1.65
C LEU A 136 -0.34 7.03 1.94
N SER A 137 -0.09 7.65 3.08
CA SER A 137 1.28 7.94 3.48
C SER A 137 2.03 6.66 3.85
N GLN A 138 3.29 6.57 3.43
CA GLN A 138 4.16 5.43 3.75
C GLN A 138 4.23 5.09 5.26
N PRO A 139 4.27 6.08 6.19
CA PRO A 139 4.23 5.78 7.61
C PRO A 139 2.95 5.08 8.06
N VAL A 140 1.78 5.48 7.54
CA VAL A 140 0.49 4.85 7.86
C VAL A 140 0.45 3.41 7.36
N ILE A 141 0.90 3.16 6.13
CA ILE A 141 0.99 1.79 5.58
C ILE A 141 1.91 0.93 6.46
N SER A 142 3.06 1.44 6.87
CA SER A 142 3.99 0.69 7.71
C SER A 142 3.43 0.39 9.10
N ALA A 143 2.70 1.33 9.70
CA ALA A 143 2.03 1.13 10.98
C ALA A 143 0.96 0.03 10.88
N PHE A 144 0.16 0.09 9.83
CA PHE A 144 -0.86 -0.91 9.51
C PHE A 144 -0.25 -2.30 9.30
N VAL A 145 0.75 -2.41 8.42
CA VAL A 145 1.45 -3.68 8.14
C VAL A 145 2.05 -4.26 9.43
N THR A 146 2.64 -3.43 10.29
CA THR A 146 3.18 -3.85 11.59
C THR A 146 2.07 -4.39 12.50
N ALA A 147 0.95 -3.68 12.63
CA ALA A 147 -0.17 -4.15 13.44
C ALA A 147 -0.79 -5.43 12.90
N SER A 148 -1.02 -5.53 11.58
CA SER A 148 -1.53 -6.74 10.94
C SER A 148 -0.57 -7.92 11.13
N ALA A 149 0.75 -7.72 11.00
CA ALA A 149 1.74 -8.77 11.23
C ALA A 149 1.70 -9.29 12.68
N LEU A 150 1.48 -8.42 13.67
CA LEU A 150 1.30 -8.82 15.06
C LEU A 150 0.01 -9.62 15.27
N ILE A 151 -1.12 -9.19 14.70
CA ILE A 151 -2.40 -9.90 14.79
C ILE A 151 -2.30 -11.27 14.12
N ILE A 152 -1.72 -11.35 12.92
CA ILE A 152 -1.54 -12.59 12.19
C ILE A 152 -0.61 -13.52 12.97
N GLY A 153 0.54 -13.02 13.45
CA GLY A 153 1.47 -13.83 14.24
C GLY A 153 0.80 -14.41 15.49
N LEU A 154 0.02 -13.59 16.19
CA LEU A 154 -0.72 -14.04 17.37
C LEU A 154 -1.82 -15.05 17.02
N SER A 155 -2.57 -14.84 15.93
CA SER A 155 -3.63 -15.77 15.50
C SER A 155 -3.07 -17.15 15.13
N GLN A 156 -1.80 -17.22 14.71
CA GLN A 156 -1.13 -18.48 14.41
C GLN A 156 -0.63 -19.23 15.65
N MET A 157 -0.46 -18.55 16.79
CA MET A 157 0.03 -19.20 18.02
C MET A 157 -0.87 -20.32 18.51
N GLN A 158 -2.17 -20.25 18.25
CA GLN A 158 -3.11 -21.32 18.61
C GLN A 158 -2.75 -22.66 17.92
N HIS A 159 -2.32 -22.59 16.65
CA HIS A 159 -1.90 -23.76 15.89
C HIS A 159 -0.51 -24.26 16.31
N ILE A 160 0.36 -23.38 16.80
CA ILE A 160 1.64 -23.77 17.41
C ILE A 160 1.41 -24.51 18.72
N PHE A 161 0.49 -24.04 19.56
CA PHE A 161 0.17 -24.67 20.84
C PHE A 161 -0.78 -25.86 20.72
N GLY A 162 -1.44 -26.05 19.56
CA GLY A 162 -2.44 -27.09 19.35
C GLY A 162 -3.73 -26.85 20.13
N VAL A 163 -4.09 -25.58 20.34
CA VAL A 163 -5.27 -25.14 21.10
C VAL A 163 -6.22 -24.33 20.21
N SER A 164 -7.46 -24.08 20.67
CA SER A 164 -8.49 -23.38 19.89
C SER A 164 -8.79 -22.02 20.49
N ALA A 165 -8.18 -20.95 19.98
CA ALA A 165 -8.33 -19.62 20.54
C ALA A 165 -9.27 -18.76 19.68
N ASN A 166 -10.20 -18.08 20.34
CA ASN A 166 -11.16 -17.18 19.69
C ASN A 166 -10.98 -15.75 20.23
N GLY A 167 -11.00 -14.78 19.33
CA GLY A 167 -10.93 -13.37 19.70
C GLY A 167 -11.19 -12.46 18.51
N GLN A 168 -11.99 -11.41 18.71
CA GLN A 168 -12.29 -10.43 17.67
C GLN A 168 -11.18 -9.40 17.48
N ASN A 169 -10.34 -9.18 18.50
CA ASN A 169 -9.23 -8.24 18.48
C ASN A 169 -7.97 -8.85 19.13
N PHE A 170 -6.86 -8.12 19.06
CA PHE A 170 -5.57 -8.59 19.56
C PHE A 170 -5.62 -8.98 21.05
N LEU A 171 -6.22 -8.15 21.90
CA LEU A 171 -6.31 -8.41 23.34
C LEU A 171 -7.21 -9.61 23.68
N GLY A 172 -8.33 -9.76 22.98
CA GLY A 172 -9.22 -10.91 23.15
C GLY A 172 -8.54 -12.21 22.77
N LEU A 173 -7.81 -12.22 21.64
CA LEU A 173 -7.07 -13.39 21.19
C LEU A 173 -5.90 -13.72 22.12
N LEU A 174 -5.20 -12.69 22.64
CA LEU A 174 -4.17 -12.83 23.66
C LEU A 174 -4.73 -13.47 24.94
N GLY A 175 -5.85 -12.94 25.46
CA GLY A 175 -6.51 -13.46 26.67
C GLY A 175 -6.99 -14.90 26.51
N SER A 176 -7.58 -15.25 25.35
CA SER A 176 -8.01 -16.61 25.03
C SER A 176 -6.84 -17.59 25.00
N LEU A 177 -5.70 -17.21 24.40
CA LEU A 177 -4.49 -18.02 24.41
C LEU A 177 -3.93 -18.23 25.81
N PHE A 178 -3.87 -17.18 26.64
CA PHE A 178 -3.43 -17.29 28.02
C PHE A 178 -4.31 -18.26 28.83
N GLY A 179 -5.62 -18.25 28.61
CA GLY A 179 -6.55 -19.19 29.24
C GLY A 179 -6.34 -20.65 28.85
N GLN A 180 -5.72 -20.93 27.69
CA GLN A 180 -5.53 -22.28 27.15
C GLN A 180 -4.09 -22.81 27.31
N LEU A 181 -3.21 -22.10 28.04
CA LEU A 181 -1.85 -22.56 28.29
C LEU A 181 -1.76 -23.91 29.01
N GLY A 182 -2.79 -24.29 29.78
CA GLY A 182 -2.85 -25.60 30.44
C GLY A 182 -3.19 -26.76 29.50
N SER A 183 -3.72 -26.50 28.30
CA SER A 183 -4.18 -27.53 27.34
C SER A 183 -3.27 -27.65 26.12
N ILE A 184 -2.00 -27.25 26.23
CA ILE A 184 -1.03 -27.30 25.14
C ILE A 184 -0.79 -28.75 24.72
N ASN A 185 -0.86 -29.01 23.42
CA ASN A 185 -0.36 -30.25 22.84
C ASN A 185 1.16 -30.13 22.62
N PHE A 186 1.94 -30.82 23.44
CA PHE A 186 3.41 -30.76 23.38
C PHE A 186 3.98 -31.27 22.05
N VAL A 187 3.35 -32.28 21.42
CA VAL A 187 3.80 -32.81 20.12
C VAL A 187 3.67 -31.72 19.06
N THR A 188 2.52 -31.07 18.99
CA THR A 188 2.28 -29.92 18.10
C THR A 188 3.28 -28.80 18.38
N PHE A 189 3.52 -28.46 19.65
CA PHE A 189 4.47 -27.41 20.03
C PHE A 189 5.89 -27.68 19.53
N TYR A 190 6.43 -28.89 19.73
CA TYR A 190 7.79 -29.22 19.28
C TYR A 190 7.91 -29.23 17.76
N ILE A 191 6.89 -29.70 17.05
CA ILE A 191 6.86 -29.64 15.57
C ILE A 191 6.85 -28.18 15.10
N GLY A 192 6.04 -27.32 15.73
CA GLY A 192 5.98 -25.90 15.42
C GLY A 192 7.29 -25.18 15.69
N ALA A 193 7.86 -25.35 16.88
CA ALA A 193 9.15 -24.76 17.25
C ALA A 193 10.29 -25.25 16.33
N GLY A 194 10.33 -26.55 16.04
CA GLY A 194 11.29 -27.14 15.11
C GLY A 194 11.14 -26.60 13.68
N SER A 195 9.89 -26.44 13.22
CA SER A 195 9.58 -25.86 11.90
C SER A 195 10.06 -24.41 11.80
N ILE A 196 9.76 -23.57 12.80
CA ILE A 196 10.22 -22.17 12.84
C ILE A 196 11.75 -22.13 12.84
N GLY A 197 12.39 -22.92 13.72
CA GLY A 197 13.84 -23.01 13.82
C GLY A 197 14.49 -23.42 12.49
N PHE A 198 13.92 -24.41 11.81
CA PHE A 198 14.42 -24.89 10.52
C PHE A 198 14.25 -23.85 9.40
N ILE A 199 13.11 -23.15 9.32
CA ILE A 199 12.92 -22.10 8.29
C ILE A 199 13.92 -20.95 8.50
N ILE A 200 14.12 -20.53 9.75
CA ILE A 200 15.11 -19.48 10.09
C ILE A 200 16.53 -19.96 9.75
N PHE A 201 16.87 -21.19 10.13
CA PHE A 201 18.14 -21.81 9.79
C PHE A 201 18.37 -21.87 8.27
N SER A 202 17.36 -22.29 7.52
CA SER A 202 17.38 -22.32 6.05
C SER A 202 17.66 -20.95 5.45
N LYS A 203 17.04 -19.90 5.99
CA LYS A 203 17.18 -18.54 5.47
C LYS A 203 18.54 -17.91 5.79
N LEU A 204 19.10 -18.17 6.97
CA LEU A 204 20.30 -17.49 7.47
C LEU A 204 21.60 -18.27 7.20
N VAL A 205 21.55 -19.60 7.30
CA VAL A 205 22.76 -20.44 7.32
C VAL A 205 23.03 -21.09 5.97
N ILE A 206 22.00 -21.66 5.32
CA ILE A 206 22.17 -22.43 4.07
C ILE A 206 22.82 -21.55 2.99
N LYS A 207 22.32 -20.34 2.75
CA LYS A 207 22.91 -19.45 1.72
C LYS A 207 24.41 -19.20 1.95
N ASN A 208 24.79 -18.85 3.17
CA ASN A 208 26.18 -18.54 3.51
C ASN A 208 27.09 -19.78 3.47
N MET A 209 26.58 -20.95 3.83
CA MET A 209 27.32 -22.20 3.80
C MET A 209 27.59 -22.67 2.36
N PHE A 210 26.57 -22.65 1.51
CA PHE A 210 26.70 -23.07 0.11
C PHE A 210 27.60 -22.12 -0.70
N LEU A 211 27.53 -20.81 -0.45
CA LEU A 211 28.45 -19.84 -1.05
C LEU A 211 29.92 -20.09 -0.63
N LYS A 212 30.16 -20.50 0.62
CA LYS A 212 31.53 -20.84 1.09
C LYS A 212 32.08 -22.12 0.46
N ILE A 213 31.20 -23.05 0.09
CA ILE A 213 31.55 -24.34 -0.55
C ILE A 213 31.74 -24.18 -2.07
N GLY A 214 31.53 -22.97 -2.62
CA GLY A 214 31.71 -22.67 -4.04
C GLY A 214 30.51 -23.04 -4.91
N VAL A 215 29.33 -23.29 -4.31
CA VAL A 215 28.10 -23.52 -5.07
C VAL A 215 27.60 -22.21 -5.67
N ASP A 216 27.08 -22.29 -6.90
CA ASP A 216 26.53 -21.14 -7.62
C ASP A 216 25.50 -20.38 -6.78
N ALA A 217 25.52 -19.05 -6.89
CA ALA A 217 24.66 -18.16 -6.11
C ALA A 217 23.16 -18.40 -6.33
N HIS A 218 22.74 -18.83 -7.52
CA HIS A 218 21.35 -19.11 -7.86
C HIS A 218 20.88 -20.39 -7.17
N ILE A 219 21.71 -21.44 -7.18
CA ILE A 219 21.42 -22.71 -6.51
C ILE A 219 21.39 -22.49 -5.00
N ALA A 220 22.37 -21.78 -4.44
CA ALA A 220 22.42 -21.45 -3.01
C ALA A 220 21.19 -20.64 -2.57
N THR A 221 20.75 -19.69 -3.40
CA THR A 221 19.53 -18.91 -3.13
C THR A 221 18.29 -19.80 -3.18
N THR A 222 18.12 -20.60 -4.22
CA THR A 222 17.00 -21.56 -4.36
C THR A 222 16.89 -22.48 -3.14
N LEU A 223 18.02 -23.08 -2.73
CA LEU A 223 18.06 -23.97 -1.57
C LEU A 223 17.68 -23.25 -0.28
N SER A 224 18.22 -22.04 -0.05
CA SER A 224 17.89 -21.25 1.14
C SER A 224 16.41 -20.86 1.23
N ARG A 225 15.74 -20.68 0.08
CA ARG A 225 14.31 -20.32 -0.01
C ARG A 225 13.38 -21.51 0.02
N SER A 226 13.90 -22.74 -0.13
CA SER A 226 13.10 -23.98 -0.07
C SER A 226 12.65 -24.38 1.34
N GLY A 227 13.13 -23.70 2.39
CA GLY A 227 12.82 -23.98 3.79
C GLY A 227 11.34 -24.25 4.08
N PRO A 228 10.38 -23.37 3.70
CA PRO A 228 8.96 -23.61 3.88
C PRO A 228 8.43 -24.90 3.23
N LEU A 229 8.86 -25.21 2.00
CA LEU A 229 8.46 -26.44 1.31
C LEU A 229 9.08 -27.67 1.99
N LEU A 230 10.36 -27.61 2.36
CA LEU A 230 11.02 -28.70 3.05
C LEU A 230 10.37 -28.97 4.40
N VAL A 231 10.02 -27.94 5.16
CA VAL A 231 9.22 -28.10 6.38
C VAL A 231 7.92 -28.81 6.08
N ALA A 232 7.15 -28.34 5.09
CA ALA A 232 5.88 -28.96 4.71
C ALA A 232 6.04 -30.45 4.34
N LEU A 233 7.06 -30.79 3.55
CA LEU A 233 7.33 -32.18 3.14
C LEU A 233 7.80 -33.05 4.31
N ILE A 234 8.74 -32.56 5.12
CA ILE A 234 9.29 -33.30 6.26
C ILE A 234 8.21 -33.53 7.32
N THR A 235 7.47 -32.49 7.70
CA THR A 235 6.42 -32.63 8.71
C THR A 235 5.25 -33.47 8.21
N GLY A 236 4.90 -33.38 6.92
CA GLY A 236 3.91 -34.26 6.29
C GLY A 236 4.34 -35.72 6.30
N LEU A 237 5.61 -36.01 5.98
CA LEU A 237 6.14 -37.37 6.04
C LEU A 237 6.17 -37.91 7.47
N LEU A 238 6.61 -37.10 8.44
CA LEU A 238 6.58 -37.47 9.86
C LEU A 238 5.15 -37.71 10.33
N ALA A 239 4.18 -36.89 9.90
CA ALA A 239 2.77 -37.07 10.21
C ALA A 239 2.22 -38.40 9.71
N TYR A 240 2.59 -38.79 8.50
CA TYR A 240 2.22 -40.07 7.91
C TYR A 240 2.84 -41.26 8.66
N ILE A 241 4.16 -41.23 8.88
CA ILE A 241 4.90 -42.35 9.48
C ILE A 241 4.51 -42.56 10.95
N PHE A 242 4.46 -41.48 11.73
CA PHE A 242 4.22 -41.55 13.18
C PHE A 242 2.76 -41.42 13.57
N ARG A 243 1.85 -41.32 12.59
CA ARG A 243 0.40 -41.14 12.80
C ARG A 243 0.11 -40.01 13.78
N LEU A 244 0.66 -38.83 13.48
CA LEU A 244 0.53 -37.65 14.34
C LEU A 244 -0.93 -37.19 14.50
N ASP A 245 -1.81 -37.58 13.57
CA ASP A 245 -3.26 -37.44 13.70
C ASP A 245 -3.81 -38.07 14.98
N GLN A 246 -3.29 -39.23 15.37
CA GLN A 246 -3.69 -39.95 16.59
C GLN A 246 -3.08 -39.34 17.85
N GLN A 247 -2.07 -38.49 17.70
CA GLN A 247 -1.39 -37.78 18.81
C GLN A 247 -1.96 -36.38 19.04
N GLY A 248 -3.09 -36.05 18.42
CA GLY A 248 -3.78 -34.77 18.55
C GLY A 248 -3.19 -33.63 17.71
N VAL A 249 -2.30 -33.94 16.75
CA VAL A 249 -1.82 -32.95 15.78
C VAL A 249 -2.88 -32.74 14.70
N GLN A 250 -3.31 -31.50 14.52
CA GLN A 250 -4.29 -31.15 13.49
C GLN A 250 -3.64 -31.18 12.11
N LEU A 251 -4.14 -32.06 11.24
CA LEU A 251 -3.74 -32.15 9.84
C LEU A 251 -4.57 -31.22 8.95
N LEU A 252 -4.11 -31.01 7.72
CA LEU A 252 -4.80 -30.22 6.72
C LEU A 252 -6.17 -30.83 6.39
N GLY A 253 -6.19 -32.14 6.17
CA GLY A 253 -7.39 -32.88 5.76
C GLY A 253 -7.50 -33.00 4.24
N GLU A 254 -8.67 -33.45 3.77
CA GLU A 254 -8.90 -33.67 2.34
C GLU A 254 -8.75 -32.37 1.54
N VAL A 255 -7.96 -32.44 0.46
CA VAL A 255 -7.81 -31.37 -0.53
C VAL A 255 -8.32 -31.94 -1.86
N PRO A 256 -9.41 -31.40 -2.42
CA PRO A 256 -9.98 -31.88 -3.67
C PRO A 256 -8.93 -31.93 -4.78
N ARG A 257 -8.91 -33.05 -5.51
CA ARG A 257 -8.06 -33.19 -6.69
C ARG A 257 -8.78 -32.56 -7.88
N GLY A 258 -8.15 -31.60 -8.53
CA GLY A 258 -8.76 -30.98 -9.71
C GLY A 258 -8.21 -29.61 -10.04
N LEU A 259 -8.71 -29.09 -11.16
CA LEU A 259 -8.61 -27.68 -11.51
C LEU A 259 -9.81 -26.93 -10.91
N PRO A 260 -9.72 -25.60 -10.71
CA PRO A 260 -10.85 -24.82 -10.26
C PRO A 260 -12.03 -24.95 -11.21
N ASP A 261 -13.21 -25.22 -10.67
CA ASP A 261 -14.46 -25.12 -11.42
C ASP A 261 -14.81 -23.64 -11.62
N PHE A 262 -15.12 -23.27 -12.86
CA PHE A 262 -15.52 -21.91 -13.18
C PHE A 262 -17.02 -21.73 -12.92
N GLY A 263 -17.36 -20.88 -11.96
CA GLY A 263 -18.72 -20.56 -11.59
C GLY A 263 -18.93 -19.06 -11.40
N LEU A 264 -20.16 -18.59 -11.60
CA LEU A 264 -20.49 -17.21 -11.25
C LEU A 264 -20.71 -17.10 -9.73
N PRO A 265 -20.11 -16.12 -9.04
CA PRO A 265 -20.41 -15.88 -7.63
C PRO A 265 -21.89 -15.48 -7.51
N GLY A 266 -22.58 -16.07 -6.52
CA GLY A 266 -23.98 -15.75 -6.26
C GLY A 266 -24.15 -14.27 -5.92
N PHE A 267 -25.08 -13.61 -6.61
CA PHE A 267 -25.42 -12.21 -6.32
C PHE A 267 -26.50 -12.14 -5.25
N SER A 268 -26.26 -11.39 -4.18
CA SER A 268 -27.25 -11.05 -3.16
C SER A 268 -27.11 -9.59 -2.77
N ILE A 269 -28.25 -8.90 -2.67
CA ILE A 269 -28.29 -7.50 -2.25
C ILE A 269 -27.86 -7.33 -0.78
N ASP A 270 -28.17 -8.31 0.06
CA ASP A 270 -27.78 -8.30 1.47
C ASP A 270 -26.27 -8.47 1.60
N LEU A 271 -25.69 -9.43 0.87
CA LEU A 271 -24.23 -9.60 0.81
C LEU A 271 -23.55 -8.35 0.24
N LEU A 272 -24.14 -7.68 -0.76
CA LEU A 272 -23.60 -6.43 -1.30
C LEU A 272 -23.52 -5.37 -0.21
N ASN A 273 -24.62 -5.12 0.51
CA ASN A 273 -24.65 -4.11 1.56
C ASN A 273 -23.69 -4.43 2.71
N SER A 274 -23.53 -5.70 3.07
CA SER A 274 -22.63 -6.11 4.16
C SER A 274 -21.16 -6.09 3.75
N LEU A 275 -20.82 -6.35 2.49
CA LEU A 275 -19.44 -6.54 2.03
C LEU A 275 -18.86 -5.36 1.25
N ILE A 276 -19.67 -4.40 0.79
CA ILE A 276 -19.20 -3.29 -0.06
C ILE A 276 -18.08 -2.48 0.60
N GLY A 277 -18.19 -2.19 1.90
CA GLY A 277 -17.18 -1.47 2.66
C GLY A 277 -15.86 -2.24 2.78
N SER A 278 -15.93 -3.53 3.13
CA SER A 278 -14.76 -4.41 3.22
C SER A 278 -14.11 -4.62 1.85
N ALA A 279 -14.91 -4.77 0.78
CA ALA A 279 -14.43 -4.90 -0.59
C ALA A 279 -13.63 -3.67 -1.04
N LEU A 280 -14.14 -2.47 -0.76
CA LEU A 280 -13.45 -1.21 -1.07
C LEU A 280 -12.11 -1.10 -0.33
N LEU A 281 -12.09 -1.42 0.97
CA LEU A 281 -10.87 -1.40 1.76
C LEU A 281 -9.86 -2.45 1.26
N ILE A 282 -10.28 -3.69 1.04
CA ILE A 282 -9.43 -4.76 0.49
C ILE A 282 -8.84 -4.35 -0.87
N SER A 283 -9.65 -3.71 -1.72
CA SER A 283 -9.20 -3.19 -3.02
C SER A 283 -8.10 -2.15 -2.87
N ILE A 284 -8.34 -1.12 -2.05
CA ILE A 284 -7.38 -0.03 -1.84
C ILE A 284 -6.09 -0.58 -1.24
N ILE A 285 -6.18 -1.45 -0.24
CA ILE A 285 -5.01 -2.02 0.44
C ILE A 285 -4.25 -2.97 -0.47
N GLY A 286 -4.93 -3.85 -1.19
CA GLY A 286 -4.31 -4.73 -2.16
C GLY A 286 -3.60 -3.94 -3.27
N PHE A 287 -4.21 -2.88 -3.77
CA PHE A 287 -3.57 -1.99 -4.74
C PHE A 287 -2.34 -1.30 -4.16
N VAL A 288 -2.44 -0.72 -2.97
CA VAL A 288 -1.35 0.05 -2.34
C VAL A 288 -0.17 -0.84 -1.95
N GLU A 289 -0.44 -2.05 -1.45
CA GLU A 289 0.60 -3.04 -1.20
C GLU A 289 1.30 -3.44 -2.51
N SER A 290 0.51 -3.80 -3.53
CA SER A 290 1.03 -4.22 -4.83
C SER A 290 1.90 -3.15 -5.48
N ILE A 291 1.42 -1.90 -5.51
CA ILE A 291 2.11 -0.81 -6.20
C ILE A 291 3.39 -0.40 -5.48
N SER A 292 3.38 -0.40 -4.14
CA SER A 292 4.58 -0.08 -3.35
C SER A 292 5.73 -1.03 -3.70
N VAL A 293 5.41 -2.32 -3.86
CA VAL A 293 6.36 -3.37 -4.28
C VAL A 293 6.76 -3.18 -5.73
N ALA A 294 5.78 -3.04 -6.63
CA ALA A 294 6.01 -2.91 -8.07
C ALA A 294 6.91 -1.71 -8.39
N GLN A 295 6.66 -0.54 -7.79
CA GLN A 295 7.47 0.67 -7.99
C GLN A 295 8.89 0.50 -7.43
N THR A 296 9.03 -0.10 -6.24
CA THR A 296 10.34 -0.33 -5.63
C THR A 296 11.21 -1.25 -6.49
N LEU A 297 10.63 -2.33 -7.02
CA LEU A 297 11.33 -3.30 -7.87
C LEU A 297 11.60 -2.73 -9.27
N ALA A 298 10.62 -2.05 -9.87
CA ALA A 298 10.79 -1.39 -11.16
C ALA A 298 11.91 -0.32 -11.11
N ALA A 299 11.98 0.47 -10.04
CA ALA A 299 13.04 1.46 -9.85
C ALA A 299 14.43 0.83 -9.86
N ARG A 300 14.60 -0.37 -9.28
CA ARG A 300 15.89 -1.11 -9.32
C ARG A 300 16.27 -1.55 -10.74
N ARG A 301 15.29 -1.82 -11.61
CA ARG A 301 15.50 -2.13 -13.05
C ARG A 301 15.44 -0.91 -13.97
N ARG A 302 15.25 0.30 -13.42
CA ARG A 302 15.01 1.53 -14.21
C ARG A 302 13.78 1.43 -15.13
N GLU A 303 12.80 0.65 -14.70
CA GLU A 303 11.50 0.49 -15.35
C GLU A 303 10.47 1.45 -14.75
N ARG A 304 9.33 1.65 -15.44
CA ARG A 304 8.20 2.44 -14.94
C ARG A 304 6.97 1.57 -14.85
N VAL A 305 6.14 1.83 -13.84
CA VAL A 305 4.85 1.14 -13.64
C VAL A 305 3.71 2.16 -13.85
N ASP A 306 2.76 1.86 -14.75
CA ASP A 306 1.53 2.66 -14.90
C ASP A 306 0.53 2.24 -13.80
N LEU A 307 0.31 3.14 -12.83
CA LEU A 307 -0.62 2.98 -11.71
C LEU A 307 -2.02 2.51 -12.13
N ASN A 308 -2.53 3.06 -13.23
CA ASN A 308 -3.90 2.76 -13.66
C ASN A 308 -3.97 1.40 -14.35
N GLN A 309 -2.92 1.02 -15.07
CA GLN A 309 -2.85 -0.31 -15.66
C GLN A 309 -2.67 -1.38 -14.59
N GLU A 310 -1.96 -1.06 -13.51
CA GLU A 310 -1.83 -1.96 -12.37
C GLU A 310 -3.18 -2.22 -11.68
N LEU A 311 -4.01 -1.18 -11.52
CA LEU A 311 -5.40 -1.32 -11.06
C LEU A 311 -6.23 -2.24 -11.98
N VAL A 312 -6.12 -2.07 -13.31
CA VAL A 312 -6.80 -2.94 -14.28
C VAL A 312 -6.30 -4.38 -14.16
N GLY A 313 -4.99 -4.59 -14.05
CA GLY A 313 -4.38 -5.92 -13.91
C GLY A 313 -4.83 -6.66 -12.64
N LEU A 314 -4.78 -5.97 -11.49
CA LEU A 314 -5.24 -6.53 -10.22
C LEU A 314 -6.77 -6.74 -10.21
N GLY A 315 -7.54 -5.82 -10.78
CA GLY A 315 -8.98 -5.92 -10.87
C GLY A 315 -9.43 -7.09 -11.73
N ALA A 316 -8.84 -7.23 -12.92
CA ALA A 316 -9.08 -8.37 -13.79
C ALA A 316 -8.69 -9.70 -13.11
N SER A 317 -7.56 -9.72 -12.41
CA SER A 317 -7.09 -10.91 -11.69
C SER A 317 -8.06 -11.32 -10.57
N ASN A 318 -8.54 -10.36 -9.77
CA ASN A 318 -9.52 -10.63 -8.72
C ASN A 318 -10.88 -11.06 -9.29
N LEU A 319 -11.38 -10.40 -10.35
CA LEU A 319 -12.60 -10.84 -11.02
C LEU A 319 -12.48 -12.28 -11.53
N ALA A 320 -11.40 -12.60 -12.23
CA ALA A 320 -11.17 -13.96 -12.70
C ALA A 320 -11.06 -14.97 -11.54
N THR A 321 -10.33 -14.62 -10.48
CA THR A 321 -10.20 -15.45 -9.28
C THR A 321 -11.54 -15.72 -8.61
N SER A 322 -12.47 -14.74 -8.59
CA SER A 322 -13.81 -14.93 -8.07
C SER A 322 -14.61 -15.96 -8.86
N PHE A 323 -14.38 -16.06 -10.18
CA PHE A 323 -15.02 -17.08 -11.01
C PHE A 323 -14.37 -18.45 -10.87
N GLY A 324 -13.08 -18.50 -10.58
CA GLY A 324 -12.31 -19.74 -10.42
C GLY A 324 -12.24 -20.25 -8.99
N GLY A 325 -13.17 -19.92 -8.11
CA GLY A 325 -13.23 -20.52 -6.77
C GLY A 325 -12.17 -20.02 -5.77
N GLY A 326 -11.56 -18.85 -6.00
CA GLY A 326 -10.54 -18.28 -5.10
C GLY A 326 -10.98 -17.00 -4.40
N PHE A 327 -10.17 -16.56 -3.43
CA PHE A 327 -10.42 -15.35 -2.63
C PHE A 327 -9.48 -14.19 -3.05
N PRO A 328 -9.57 -12.97 -2.49
CA PRO A 328 -8.88 -11.80 -3.04
C PRO A 328 -7.35 -11.96 -3.09
N VAL A 329 -6.75 -11.50 -4.20
CA VAL A 329 -5.32 -11.63 -4.51
C VAL A 329 -4.65 -10.27 -4.69
N SER A 330 -3.35 -10.22 -4.39
CA SER A 330 -2.53 -9.01 -4.48
C SER A 330 -1.05 -9.37 -4.71
N GLY A 331 -0.24 -8.38 -5.08
CA GLY A 331 1.20 -8.49 -5.20
C GLY A 331 1.89 -8.59 -3.85
N GLY A 332 2.32 -9.80 -3.48
CA GLY A 332 2.96 -10.02 -2.18
C GLY A 332 4.40 -9.48 -2.14
N PHE A 333 4.74 -8.70 -1.11
CA PHE A 333 6.08 -8.10 -0.94
C PHE A 333 7.21 -9.15 -0.99
N SER A 334 7.22 -10.11 -0.06
CA SER A 334 8.32 -11.09 0.03
C SER A 334 8.41 -11.98 -1.21
N ARG A 335 7.28 -12.29 -1.85
CA ARG A 335 7.27 -13.15 -3.04
C ARG A 335 7.77 -12.45 -4.27
N SER A 336 7.34 -11.22 -4.49
CA SER A 336 7.76 -10.44 -5.66
C SER A 336 9.23 -10.07 -5.58
N VAL A 337 9.76 -9.80 -4.37
CA VAL A 337 11.21 -9.65 -4.16
C VAL A 337 11.95 -10.93 -4.53
N VAL A 338 11.46 -12.11 -4.12
CA VAL A 338 12.07 -13.40 -4.48
C VAL A 338 11.99 -13.64 -5.99
N ASN A 339 10.86 -13.35 -6.63
CA ASN A 339 10.68 -13.47 -8.08
C ASN A 339 11.67 -12.56 -8.83
N PHE A 340 11.85 -11.33 -8.36
CA PHE A 340 12.82 -10.37 -8.88
C PHE A 340 14.26 -10.84 -8.70
N GLU A 341 14.63 -11.29 -7.49
CA GLU A 341 15.97 -11.80 -7.15
C GLU A 341 16.32 -13.08 -7.91
N ALA A 342 15.32 -13.91 -8.21
CA ALA A 342 15.47 -15.11 -9.01
C ALA A 342 15.67 -14.85 -10.52
N GLY A 343 15.57 -13.59 -10.95
CA GLY A 343 15.83 -13.19 -12.32
C GLY A 343 14.59 -13.10 -13.21
N ALA A 344 13.36 -13.20 -12.68
CA ALA A 344 12.12 -13.12 -13.48
C ALA A 344 12.18 -11.94 -14.45
N ALA A 345 12.15 -12.21 -15.75
CA ALA A 345 12.32 -11.22 -16.80
C ALA A 345 10.99 -10.63 -17.25
N THR A 346 9.91 -11.42 -17.20
CA THR A 346 8.57 -11.01 -17.66
C THR A 346 7.46 -11.56 -16.75
N PRO A 347 6.20 -11.11 -16.91
CA PRO A 347 5.06 -11.69 -16.22
C PRO A 347 4.84 -13.18 -16.50
N ALA A 348 5.48 -13.77 -17.53
CA ALA A 348 5.41 -15.20 -17.83
C ALA A 348 5.93 -16.07 -16.68
N ALA A 349 6.84 -15.57 -15.83
CA ALA A 349 7.24 -16.27 -14.61
C ALA A 349 6.03 -16.60 -13.70
N GLY A 350 5.05 -15.69 -13.64
CA GLY A 350 3.79 -15.92 -12.93
C GLY A 350 2.94 -17.02 -13.59
N LEU A 351 2.84 -17.00 -14.92
CA LEU A 351 2.12 -18.03 -15.68
C LEU A 351 2.74 -19.42 -15.47
N PHE A 352 4.06 -19.55 -15.53
CA PHE A 352 4.75 -20.82 -15.27
C PHE A 352 4.56 -21.28 -13.82
N THR A 353 4.54 -20.35 -12.86
CA THR A 353 4.20 -20.64 -11.47
C THR A 353 2.79 -21.22 -11.35
N ALA A 354 1.81 -20.63 -12.04
CA ALA A 354 0.43 -21.14 -12.08
C ALA A 354 0.35 -22.57 -12.63
N ILE A 355 1.11 -22.87 -13.69
CA ILE A 355 1.19 -24.22 -14.26
C ILE A 355 1.78 -25.21 -13.24
N LEU A 356 2.85 -24.86 -12.52
CA LEU A 356 3.42 -25.71 -11.48
C LEU A 356 2.42 -25.97 -10.34
N ILE A 357 1.65 -24.96 -9.95
CA ILE A 357 0.59 -25.13 -8.94
C ILE A 357 -0.51 -26.07 -9.46
N ALA A 358 -0.90 -25.94 -10.74
CA ALA A 358 -1.86 -26.84 -11.36
C ALA A 358 -1.37 -28.30 -11.35
N VAL A 359 -0.09 -28.54 -11.63
CA VAL A 359 0.52 -29.88 -11.52
C VAL A 359 0.42 -30.40 -10.09
N VAL A 360 0.71 -29.57 -9.08
CA VAL A 360 0.58 -29.99 -7.67
C VAL A 360 -0.87 -30.29 -7.30
N ALA A 361 -1.83 -29.46 -7.71
CA ALA A 361 -3.26 -29.69 -7.48
C ALA A 361 -3.80 -30.95 -8.20
N LEU A 362 -3.23 -31.31 -9.35
CA LEU A 362 -3.66 -32.47 -10.13
C LEU A 362 -3.02 -33.79 -9.70
N PHE A 363 -1.83 -33.79 -9.10
CA PHE A 363 -1.09 -35.03 -8.84
C PHE A 363 -0.67 -35.24 -7.38
N PHE A 364 -0.57 -34.17 -6.59
CA PHE A 364 0.05 -34.22 -5.26
C PHE A 364 -0.92 -33.90 -4.11
N THR A 365 -2.22 -33.66 -4.38
CA THR A 365 -3.21 -33.39 -3.31
C THR A 365 -3.34 -34.50 -2.26
N PRO A 366 -3.22 -35.81 -2.57
CA PRO A 366 -3.25 -36.84 -1.53
C PRO A 366 -2.09 -36.72 -0.52
N ALA A 367 -0.93 -36.19 -0.96
CA ALA A 367 0.19 -35.94 -0.07
C ALA A 367 -0.07 -34.73 0.86
N LEU A 368 -0.83 -33.74 0.38
CA LEU A 368 -1.19 -32.56 1.16
C LEU A 368 -2.09 -32.89 2.35
N PHE A 369 -2.85 -33.99 2.31
CA PHE A 369 -3.70 -34.43 3.42
C PHE A 369 -2.93 -34.52 4.74
N TRP A 370 -1.71 -35.08 4.67
CA TRP A 370 -0.86 -35.34 5.84
C TRP A 370 -0.16 -34.11 6.38
N LEU A 371 -0.32 -32.96 5.74
CA LEU A 371 0.36 -31.74 6.13
C LEU A 371 -0.16 -31.24 7.49
N PRO A 372 0.68 -31.10 8.53
CA PRO A 372 0.23 -30.55 9.80
C PRO A 372 -0.08 -29.05 9.68
N ARG A 373 -1.24 -28.60 10.20
CA ARG A 373 -1.60 -27.17 10.25
C ARG A 373 -0.56 -26.33 10.99
N VAL A 374 0.09 -26.92 12.00
CA VAL A 374 1.19 -26.29 12.75
C VAL A 374 2.38 -25.90 11.86
N SER A 375 2.65 -26.67 10.79
CA SER A 375 3.73 -26.36 9.85
C SER A 375 3.38 -25.15 8.98
N LEU A 376 2.12 -25.05 8.53
CA LEU A 376 1.60 -23.88 7.82
C LEU A 376 1.62 -22.63 8.70
N ALA A 377 1.23 -22.76 9.98
CA ALA A 377 1.30 -21.68 10.95
C ALA A 377 2.73 -21.18 11.17
N ALA A 378 3.70 -22.10 11.28
CA ALA A 378 5.13 -21.75 11.36
C ALA A 378 5.61 -20.96 10.13
N ILE A 379 5.17 -21.37 8.92
CA ILE A 379 5.48 -20.66 7.67
C ILE A 379 4.90 -19.24 7.69
N ILE A 380 3.65 -19.06 8.15
CA ILE A 380 3.04 -17.73 8.29
C ILE A 380 3.81 -16.88 9.30
N ILE A 381 4.12 -17.41 10.50
CA ILE A 381 4.83 -16.67 11.55
C ILE A 381 6.18 -16.14 11.03
N VAL A 382 6.97 -16.99 10.37
CA VAL A 382 8.27 -16.56 9.83
C VAL A 382 8.10 -15.57 8.67
N ALA A 383 7.05 -15.70 7.86
CA ALA A 383 6.77 -14.77 6.77
C ALA A 383 6.39 -13.37 7.29
N VAL A 384 5.53 -13.27 8.32
CA VAL A 384 5.08 -11.98 8.85
C VAL A 384 6.08 -11.32 9.79
N TYR A 385 6.99 -12.08 10.40
CA TYR A 385 8.03 -11.52 11.29
C TYR A 385 8.86 -10.41 10.59
N GLY A 386 9.18 -10.59 9.31
CA GLY A 386 9.93 -9.59 8.54
C GLY A 386 9.15 -8.32 8.19
N LEU A 387 7.84 -8.28 8.44
CA LEU A 387 6.97 -7.13 8.18
C LEU A 387 6.84 -6.19 9.39
N ILE A 388 7.31 -6.60 10.57
CA ILE A 388 7.23 -5.82 11.80
C ILE A 388 8.34 -4.77 11.79
N ASP A 389 7.98 -3.49 11.67
CA ASP A 389 8.94 -2.37 11.72
C ASP A 389 8.50 -1.27 12.70
N PHE A 390 8.93 -1.40 13.96
CA PHE A 390 8.73 -0.36 14.98
C PHE A 390 9.63 0.88 14.79
N SER A 391 10.59 0.87 13.86
CA SER A 391 11.46 2.02 13.62
C SER A 391 10.68 3.23 13.10
N VAL A 392 9.52 3.01 12.45
CA VAL A 392 8.66 4.07 11.92
C VAL A 392 8.12 4.96 13.03
N LEU A 393 7.78 4.42 14.21
CA LEU A 393 7.34 5.22 15.36
C LEU A 393 8.41 6.22 15.78
N LYS A 394 9.67 5.76 15.89
CA LYS A 394 10.79 6.61 16.27
C LYS A 394 11.09 7.66 15.20
N LYS A 395 11.13 7.26 13.92
CA LYS A 395 11.37 8.18 12.79
C LYS A 395 10.30 9.27 12.70
N ALA A 396 9.03 8.89 12.81
CA ALA A 396 7.91 9.81 12.79
C ALA A 396 7.96 10.77 14.00
N TRP A 397 8.21 10.27 15.21
CA TRP A 397 8.29 11.11 16.42
C TRP A 397 9.37 12.20 16.33
N VAL A 398 10.53 11.86 15.74
CA VAL A 398 11.66 12.78 15.58
C VAL A 398 11.38 13.81 14.48
N TYR A 399 10.75 13.40 13.38
CA TYR A 399 10.57 14.28 12.21
C TYR A 399 9.27 15.09 12.24
N SER A 400 8.13 14.48 12.50
CA SER A 400 6.82 15.16 12.49
C SER A 400 5.85 14.56 13.51
N LYS A 401 5.47 15.36 14.51
CA LYS A 401 4.47 14.95 15.52
C LYS A 401 3.13 14.61 14.90
N ALA A 402 2.73 15.31 13.84
CA ALA A 402 1.49 15.03 13.12
C ALA A 402 1.52 13.62 12.49
N ASP A 403 2.59 13.30 11.77
CA ASP A 403 2.74 11.99 11.14
C ASP A 403 2.85 10.88 12.19
N PHE A 404 3.52 11.15 13.33
CA PHE A 404 3.54 10.24 14.46
C PHE A 404 2.13 9.95 15.00
N THR A 405 1.28 10.96 15.15
CA THR A 405 -0.10 10.79 15.59
C THR A 405 -0.87 9.89 14.62
N ALA A 406 -0.73 10.08 13.31
CA ALA A 406 -1.37 9.21 12.31
C ALA A 406 -0.87 7.75 12.40
N VAL A 407 0.45 7.55 12.53
CA VAL A 407 1.07 6.23 12.72
C VAL A 407 0.53 5.56 14.00
N LEU A 408 0.50 6.29 15.11
CA LEU A 408 0.05 5.77 16.40
C LEU A 408 -1.44 5.40 16.38
N ILE A 409 -2.29 6.27 15.85
CA ILE A 409 -3.73 6.01 15.67
C ILE A 409 -3.93 4.74 14.85
N THR A 410 -3.23 4.63 13.72
CA THR A 410 -3.34 3.46 12.83
C THR A 410 -2.94 2.17 13.56
N LEU A 411 -1.79 2.17 14.23
CA LEU A 411 -1.27 1.01 14.96
C LEU A 411 -2.22 0.59 16.08
N VAL A 412 -2.62 1.52 16.94
CA VAL A 412 -3.44 1.25 18.13
C VAL A 412 -4.84 0.79 17.75
N LEU A 413 -5.53 1.51 16.85
CA LEU A 413 -6.88 1.14 16.46
C LEU A 413 -6.91 -0.17 15.67
N THR A 414 -5.87 -0.48 14.89
CA THR A 414 -5.75 -1.78 14.22
C THR A 414 -5.68 -2.92 15.25
N LEU A 415 -4.86 -2.76 16.30
CA LEU A 415 -4.69 -3.78 17.34
C LEU A 415 -5.94 -3.93 18.23
N LEU A 416 -6.56 -2.82 18.63
CA LEU A 416 -7.64 -2.82 19.63
C LEU A 416 -9.03 -3.05 19.03
N ILE A 417 -9.31 -2.50 17.85
CA ILE A 417 -10.65 -2.52 17.25
C ILE A 417 -10.67 -3.44 16.04
N GLY A 418 -9.66 -3.36 15.18
CA GLY A 418 -9.52 -4.22 14.02
C GLY A 418 -8.96 -3.52 12.80
N VAL A 419 -8.64 -4.33 11.80
CA VAL A 419 -7.89 -3.96 10.59
C VAL A 419 -8.58 -2.86 9.79
N GLU A 420 -9.91 -2.95 9.61
CA GLU A 420 -10.69 -1.96 8.84
C GLU A 420 -10.72 -0.58 9.51
N VAL A 421 -11.03 -0.53 10.81
CA VAL A 421 -11.12 0.74 11.57
C VAL A 421 -9.74 1.38 11.69
N GLY A 422 -8.71 0.57 11.93
CA GLY A 422 -7.35 1.04 12.05
C GLY A 422 -6.85 1.74 10.79
N ILE A 423 -7.00 1.10 9.63
CA ILE A 423 -6.58 1.73 8.37
C ILE A 423 -7.46 2.91 7.98
N GLY A 424 -8.79 2.80 8.09
CA GLY A 424 -9.70 3.90 7.76
C GLY A 424 -9.39 5.16 8.56
N SER A 425 -9.11 5.00 9.86
CA SER A 425 -8.72 6.10 10.75
C SER A 425 -7.35 6.66 10.40
N GLY A 426 -6.39 5.81 10.00
CA GLY A 426 -5.07 6.23 9.54
C GLY A 426 -5.10 7.07 8.27
N VAL A 427 -5.88 6.65 7.27
CA VAL A 427 -6.10 7.41 6.03
C VAL A 427 -6.75 8.75 6.33
N LEU A 428 -7.84 8.73 7.12
CA LEU A 428 -8.55 9.95 7.50
C LEU A 428 -7.64 10.92 8.24
N ALA A 429 -6.85 10.44 9.20
CA ALA A 429 -5.88 11.27 9.91
C ALA A 429 -4.84 11.86 8.94
N SER A 430 -4.29 11.07 8.02
CA SER A 430 -3.32 11.53 7.02
C SER A 430 -3.90 12.64 6.12
N VAL A 431 -5.14 12.48 5.67
CA VAL A 431 -5.86 13.50 4.86
C VAL A 431 -6.12 14.76 5.68
N LEU A 432 -6.63 14.63 6.91
CA LEU A 432 -6.90 15.77 7.78
C LEU A 432 -5.62 16.54 8.14
N ILE A 433 -4.53 15.84 8.42
CA ILE A 433 -3.21 16.46 8.67
C ILE A 433 -2.72 17.21 7.43
N HIS A 434 -2.88 16.62 6.24
CA HIS A 434 -2.51 17.29 5.00
C HIS A 434 -3.33 18.57 4.80
N LEU A 435 -4.66 18.48 4.93
CA LEU A 435 -5.55 19.64 4.84
C LEU A 435 -5.18 20.73 5.85
N TYR A 436 -4.94 20.35 7.12
CA TYR A 436 -4.53 21.29 8.16
C TYR A 436 -3.21 21.99 7.83
N LYS A 437 -2.17 21.24 7.45
CA LYS A 437 -0.85 21.81 7.08
C LYS A 437 -0.95 22.79 5.92
N THR A 438 -1.82 22.52 4.95
CA THR A 438 -2.00 23.39 3.78
C THR A 438 -2.88 24.61 4.06
N SER A 439 -3.79 24.54 5.05
CA SER A 439 -4.64 25.66 5.48
C SER A 439 -3.90 26.74 6.25
N GLN A 440 -2.75 26.40 6.86
CA GLN A 440 -1.86 27.32 7.56
C GLN A 440 -0.50 27.36 6.84
N PRO A 441 -0.45 27.96 5.63
CA PRO A 441 0.77 28.01 4.85
C PRO A 441 1.84 28.81 5.58
N HIS A 442 3.11 28.46 5.36
CA HIS A 442 4.19 29.29 5.84
C HIS A 442 4.20 30.60 5.05
N VAL A 443 4.11 31.71 5.79
CA VAL A 443 4.21 33.06 5.24
C VAL A 443 5.28 33.78 6.05
N ALA A 444 6.19 34.46 5.36
CA ALA A 444 7.32 35.14 5.99
C ALA A 444 7.33 36.63 5.61
N VAL A 445 7.49 37.50 6.61
CA VAL A 445 7.89 38.88 6.36
C VAL A 445 9.35 38.87 5.93
N ILE A 446 9.65 39.50 4.79
CA ILE A 446 10.98 39.49 4.19
C ILE A 446 11.57 40.88 4.13
N GLY A 447 12.90 40.95 4.20
CA GLY A 447 13.69 42.14 3.90
C GLY A 447 14.81 41.81 2.92
N ARG A 448 15.44 42.86 2.39
CA ARG A 448 16.55 42.73 1.44
C ARG A 448 17.86 42.50 2.16
N VAL A 449 18.66 41.54 1.74
CA VAL A 449 20.02 41.35 2.26
C VAL A 449 20.90 42.49 1.74
N THR A 450 21.53 43.24 2.65
CA THR A 450 22.33 44.43 2.35
C THR A 450 23.33 44.20 1.21
N GLY A 451 23.34 45.11 0.24
CA GLY A 451 24.23 45.05 -0.92
C GLY A 451 23.89 43.98 -1.94
N THR A 452 22.71 43.35 -1.86
CA THR A 452 22.27 42.31 -2.80
C THR A 452 20.80 42.49 -3.20
N GLU A 453 20.34 41.76 -4.21
CA GLU A 453 18.92 41.70 -4.62
C GLU A 453 18.17 40.51 -3.99
N HIS A 454 18.74 39.89 -2.95
CA HIS A 454 18.15 38.70 -2.31
C HIS A 454 17.28 39.07 -1.12
N PHE A 455 16.12 38.41 -1.02
CA PHE A 455 15.19 38.60 0.08
C PHE A 455 15.18 37.40 1.04
N ARG A 456 15.22 37.67 2.34
CA ARG A 456 15.21 36.65 3.42
C ARG A 456 14.27 37.06 4.55
N SER A 457 13.81 36.06 5.30
CA SER A 457 12.95 36.27 6.47
C SER A 457 13.67 37.12 7.51
N VAL A 458 12.95 38.13 8.00
CA VAL A 458 13.41 39.05 9.05
C VAL A 458 13.70 38.33 10.38
N ASP A 459 13.02 37.20 10.63
CA ASP A 459 13.15 36.43 11.89
C ASP A 459 14.46 35.64 11.97
N ARG A 460 15.12 35.39 10.84
CA ARG A 460 16.28 34.50 10.75
C ARG A 460 17.56 35.17 10.26
N HIS A 461 17.47 36.32 9.62
CA HIS A 461 18.60 36.99 8.98
C HIS A 461 18.53 38.50 9.21
N THR A 462 19.70 39.14 9.30
CA THR A 462 19.81 40.60 9.29
C THR A 462 19.54 41.09 7.87
N VAL A 463 18.48 41.89 7.70
CA VAL A 463 18.00 42.38 6.41
C VAL A 463 17.51 43.82 6.52
N GLU A 464 17.56 44.54 5.40
CA GLU A 464 17.00 45.87 5.23
C GLU A 464 15.47 45.78 5.06
N THR A 465 14.74 46.56 5.86
CA THR A 465 13.31 46.78 5.71
C THR A 465 13.02 48.28 5.66
N PHE A 466 11.89 48.65 5.05
CA PHE A 466 11.47 50.05 4.90
C PHE A 466 10.19 50.31 5.71
N GLU A 467 10.07 51.49 6.31
CA GLU A 467 8.91 51.82 7.17
C GLU A 467 7.61 51.95 6.35
N ASN A 468 7.71 52.42 5.11
CA ASN A 468 6.60 52.59 4.18
C ASN A 468 6.20 51.31 3.43
N GLN A 469 6.96 50.20 3.60
CA GLN A 469 6.73 48.95 2.88
C GLN A 469 6.57 47.73 3.80
N LEU A 470 5.72 46.79 3.38
CA LEU A 470 5.57 45.48 3.98
C LEU A 470 5.72 44.42 2.88
N SER A 471 6.87 43.75 2.84
CA SER A 471 7.12 42.66 1.90
C SER A 471 6.82 41.31 2.54
N ILE A 472 5.96 40.52 1.91
CA ILE A 472 5.50 39.23 2.41
C ILE A 472 5.77 38.15 1.35
N ARG A 473 6.46 37.08 1.73
CA ARG A 473 6.65 35.90 0.88
C ARG A 473 5.65 34.81 1.26
N ILE A 474 4.91 34.35 0.26
CA ILE A 474 3.93 33.29 0.39
C ILE A 474 4.57 31.99 -0.11
N ASP A 475 4.79 31.01 0.77
CA ASP A 475 5.48 29.75 0.45
C ASP A 475 4.51 28.61 0.03
N GLU A 476 3.29 28.92 -0.42
CA GLU A 476 2.25 27.96 -0.84
C GLU A 476 1.31 28.53 -1.92
N SER A 477 0.57 27.67 -2.62
CA SER A 477 -0.53 28.07 -3.49
C SER A 477 -1.70 28.66 -2.69
N LEU A 478 -2.40 29.64 -3.26
CA LEU A 478 -3.55 30.27 -2.62
C LEU A 478 -4.85 29.63 -3.08
N TYR A 479 -5.66 29.20 -2.14
CA TYR A 479 -6.94 28.57 -2.43
C TYR A 479 -7.89 28.67 -1.22
N PHE A 480 -9.15 28.24 -1.37
CA PHE A 480 -10.20 28.46 -0.36
C PHE A 480 -9.83 28.11 1.09
N ALA A 481 -8.94 27.14 1.33
CA ALA A 481 -8.61 26.70 2.68
C ALA A 481 -7.61 27.61 3.41
N ASN A 482 -6.84 28.44 2.72
CA ASN A 482 -5.76 29.22 3.33
C ASN A 482 -5.84 30.73 3.13
N THR A 483 -6.78 31.22 2.32
CA THR A 483 -6.87 32.64 2.00
C THR A 483 -7.31 33.48 3.19
N ARG A 484 -8.16 32.93 4.07
CA ARG A 484 -8.55 33.56 5.34
C ARG A 484 -7.35 33.80 6.26
N TYR A 485 -6.44 32.83 6.35
CA TYR A 485 -5.22 32.97 7.14
C TYR A 485 -4.34 34.10 6.60
N LEU A 486 -4.19 34.20 5.27
CA LEU A 486 -3.43 35.28 4.64
C LEU A 486 -4.05 36.66 4.92
N GLU A 487 -5.37 36.78 4.78
CA GLU A 487 -6.12 38.01 5.06
C GLU A 487 -5.89 38.48 6.50
N GLU A 488 -6.12 37.60 7.49
CA GLU A 488 -5.93 37.91 8.91
C GLU A 488 -4.47 38.25 9.24
N LEU A 489 -3.51 37.54 8.64
CA LEU A 489 -2.08 37.83 8.83
C LEU A 489 -1.70 39.22 8.30
N ILE A 490 -2.15 39.58 7.10
CA ILE A 490 -1.87 40.89 6.50
C ILE A 490 -2.45 42.00 7.38
N LEU A 491 -3.72 41.88 7.80
CA LEU A 491 -4.37 42.88 8.65
C LEU A 491 -3.66 43.05 10.00
N ASN A 492 -3.23 41.95 10.62
CA ASN A 492 -2.47 41.99 11.87
C ASN A 492 -1.12 42.71 11.68
N LEU A 493 -0.38 42.41 10.61
CA LEU A 493 0.92 43.02 10.33
C LEU A 493 0.83 44.53 10.02
N ILE A 494 -0.27 44.98 9.43
CA ILE A 494 -0.49 46.41 9.12
C ILE A 494 -0.78 47.21 10.37
N SER A 495 -1.48 46.63 11.35
CA SER A 495 -1.82 47.28 12.61
C SER A 495 -0.59 47.80 13.35
N ASP A 496 0.57 47.16 13.15
CA ASP A 496 1.85 47.51 13.79
C ASP A 496 2.68 48.54 13.00
N LYS A 497 2.21 49.01 11.82
CA LYS A 497 2.97 49.93 10.94
C LYS A 497 2.19 51.19 10.54
N PRO A 498 2.26 52.28 11.33
CA PRO A 498 1.48 53.50 11.07
C PRO A 498 1.93 54.30 9.84
N LYS A 499 3.16 54.09 9.34
CA LYS A 499 3.70 54.76 8.14
C LYS A 499 3.60 53.91 6.87
N LEU A 500 2.89 52.79 6.93
CA LEU A 500 2.82 51.86 5.81
C LEU A 500 2.02 52.45 4.65
N GLU A 501 2.60 52.43 3.44
CA GLU A 501 1.94 52.87 2.22
C GLU A 501 1.80 51.72 1.21
N HIS A 502 2.66 50.69 1.30
CA HIS A 502 2.74 49.62 0.32
C HIS A 502 2.83 48.23 0.95
N VAL A 503 1.98 47.31 0.50
CA VAL A 503 2.09 45.86 0.77
C VAL A 503 2.51 45.16 -0.52
N ILE A 504 3.60 44.38 -0.47
CA ILE A 504 4.13 43.65 -1.62
C ILE A 504 4.02 42.15 -1.31
N LEU A 505 3.19 41.43 -2.08
CA LEU A 505 3.09 39.97 -2.01
C LEU A 505 4.04 39.34 -3.03
N MET A 506 5.06 38.65 -2.53
CA MET A 506 6.02 37.89 -3.33
C MET A 506 5.45 36.50 -3.62
N CYS A 507 5.11 36.24 -4.89
CA CYS A 507 4.35 35.08 -5.34
C CYS A 507 5.20 33.96 -5.97
N THR A 508 6.51 33.93 -5.73
CA THR A 508 7.45 32.98 -6.35
C THR A 508 7.04 31.51 -6.15
N ALA A 509 6.50 31.16 -4.98
CA ALA A 509 6.04 29.81 -4.66
C ALA A 509 4.54 29.58 -4.90
N VAL A 510 3.78 30.63 -5.25
CA VAL A 510 2.35 30.53 -5.56
C VAL A 510 2.21 29.87 -6.93
N ASN A 511 1.79 28.60 -6.95
CA ASN A 511 1.64 27.84 -8.19
C ASN A 511 0.21 27.87 -8.75
N LYS A 512 -0.76 28.20 -7.90
CA LYS A 512 -2.18 28.24 -8.24
C LYS A 512 -2.87 29.29 -7.37
N ILE A 513 -3.84 29.96 -7.98
CA ILE A 513 -4.85 30.80 -7.34
C ILE A 513 -6.19 30.25 -7.82
N ASP A 514 -7.05 29.82 -6.90
CA ASP A 514 -8.43 29.43 -7.22
C ASP A 514 -9.40 30.63 -7.18
N MET A 515 -10.69 30.38 -7.43
CA MET A 515 -11.69 31.45 -7.46
C MET A 515 -11.85 32.11 -6.09
N SER A 516 -11.93 31.34 -5.01
CA SER A 516 -12.06 31.88 -3.66
C SER A 516 -10.84 32.71 -3.25
N ALA A 517 -9.64 32.30 -3.67
CA ALA A 517 -8.42 33.07 -3.44
C ALA A 517 -8.38 34.37 -4.21
N LEU A 518 -8.88 34.38 -5.45
CA LEU A 518 -9.03 35.60 -6.22
C LEU A 518 -9.96 36.58 -5.50
N GLU A 519 -11.14 36.14 -5.09
CA GLU A 519 -12.10 36.97 -4.35
C GLU A 519 -11.50 37.51 -3.03
N THR A 520 -10.71 36.71 -2.32
CA THR A 520 -10.01 37.18 -1.11
C THR A 520 -8.93 38.21 -1.45
N LEU A 521 -8.16 38.04 -2.54
CA LEU A 521 -7.17 39.03 -2.96
C LEU A 521 -7.82 40.35 -3.39
N GLU A 522 -8.97 40.30 -4.06
CA GLU A 522 -9.79 41.48 -4.38
C GLU A 522 -10.23 42.19 -3.09
N LYS A 523 -10.79 41.46 -2.12
CA LYS A 523 -11.16 42.02 -0.81
C LYS A 523 -9.97 42.62 -0.06
N ILE A 524 -8.82 41.94 -0.03
CA ILE A 524 -7.60 42.48 0.59
C ILE A 524 -7.21 43.80 -0.09
N ASN A 525 -7.22 43.85 -1.44
CA ASN A 525 -6.92 45.08 -2.17
C ASN A 525 -7.90 46.22 -1.83
N GLU A 526 -9.20 45.93 -1.69
CA GLU A 526 -10.20 46.92 -1.29
C GLU A 526 -10.01 47.40 0.16
N THR A 527 -9.79 46.49 1.10
CA THR A 527 -9.53 46.85 2.50
C THR A 527 -8.26 47.69 2.63
N LEU A 528 -7.20 47.33 1.90
CA LEU A 528 -5.97 48.12 1.87
C LEU A 528 -6.21 49.51 1.28
N ARG A 529 -7.00 49.60 0.19
CA ARG A 529 -7.41 50.88 -0.42
C ARG A 529 -8.12 51.79 0.57
N GLU A 530 -9.04 51.25 1.37
CA GLU A 530 -9.76 52.00 2.41
C GLU A 530 -8.84 52.50 3.52
N LEU A 531 -7.78 51.77 3.82
CA LEU A 531 -6.72 52.15 4.77
C LEU A 531 -5.65 53.08 4.16
N GLY A 532 -5.76 53.43 2.87
CA GLY A 532 -4.77 54.26 2.17
C GLY A 532 -3.48 53.53 1.78
N VAL A 533 -3.47 52.20 1.87
CA VAL A 533 -2.32 51.33 1.55
C VAL A 533 -2.53 50.68 0.17
N LYS A 534 -1.49 50.61 -0.66
CA LYS A 534 -1.54 49.97 -1.98
C LYS A 534 -1.08 48.52 -1.94
N LEU A 535 -1.78 47.65 -2.65
CA LEU A 535 -1.40 46.25 -2.83
C LEU A 535 -0.61 46.06 -4.12
N HIS A 536 0.58 45.47 -4.00
CA HIS A 536 1.46 45.13 -5.10
C HIS A 536 1.73 43.62 -5.12
N LEU A 537 1.94 43.08 -6.32
CA LEU A 537 2.37 41.69 -6.52
C LEU A 537 3.78 41.67 -7.12
N SER A 538 4.54 40.62 -6.85
CA SER A 538 5.81 40.36 -7.53
C SER A 538 6.00 38.89 -7.85
N GLU A 539 6.80 38.60 -8.88
CA GLU A 539 7.21 37.23 -9.26
C GLU A 539 6.03 36.28 -9.51
N VAL A 540 4.91 36.83 -10.01
CA VAL A 540 3.74 36.03 -10.39
C VAL A 540 4.04 35.25 -11.66
N LYS A 541 3.78 33.94 -11.66
CA LYS A 541 4.05 33.07 -12.81
C LYS A 541 3.08 33.31 -13.96
N ASP A 542 3.57 33.20 -15.20
CA ASP A 542 2.77 33.43 -16.42
C ASP A 542 1.42 32.68 -16.48
N PRO A 543 1.31 31.39 -16.06
CA PRO A 543 0.02 30.69 -16.07
C PRO A 543 -1.01 31.32 -15.14
N ILE A 544 -0.57 32.01 -14.08
CA ILE A 544 -1.43 32.74 -13.15
C ILE A 544 -1.78 34.10 -13.73
N ILE A 545 -0.79 34.85 -14.25
CA ILE A 545 -1.02 36.13 -14.92
C ILE A 545 -2.06 35.96 -16.04
N GLY A 546 -1.92 34.93 -16.89
CA GLY A 546 -2.85 34.66 -17.99
C GLY A 546 -4.27 34.30 -17.54
N LYS A 547 -4.47 33.87 -16.29
CA LYS A 547 -5.81 33.69 -15.70
C LYS A 547 -6.35 34.97 -15.09
N LEU A 548 -5.53 35.66 -14.29
CA LEU A 548 -5.91 36.93 -13.64
C LEU A 548 -6.18 38.05 -14.66
N ALA A 549 -5.45 38.09 -15.78
CA ALA A 549 -5.67 39.06 -16.85
C ALA A 549 -7.01 38.88 -17.57
N LYS A 550 -7.69 37.73 -17.41
CA LYS A 550 -9.05 37.50 -17.93
C LYS A 550 -10.13 38.00 -16.97
N THR A 551 -9.77 38.41 -15.77
CA THR A 551 -10.68 39.00 -14.77
C THR A 551 -10.43 40.51 -14.66
N ASN A 552 -11.19 41.20 -13.81
CA ASN A 552 -10.95 42.63 -13.55
C ASN A 552 -9.85 42.87 -12.51
N PHE A 553 -9.23 41.83 -11.97
CA PHE A 553 -8.27 41.92 -10.88
C PHE A 553 -7.15 42.93 -11.15
N PHE A 554 -6.44 42.83 -12.27
CA PHE A 554 -5.37 43.78 -12.60
C PHE A 554 -5.86 45.19 -12.94
N LYS A 555 -7.15 45.37 -13.27
CA LYS A 555 -7.74 46.70 -13.47
C LYS A 555 -8.08 47.39 -12.15
N GLU A 556 -8.43 46.61 -11.14
CA GLU A 556 -8.84 47.09 -9.82
C GLU A 556 -7.70 47.10 -8.80
N LEU A 557 -6.59 46.42 -9.09
CA LEU A 557 -5.37 46.42 -8.28
C LEU A 557 -4.89 47.86 -8.04
N THR A 558 -4.72 48.23 -6.77
CA THR A 558 -4.32 49.59 -6.37
C THR A 558 -2.84 49.89 -6.62
N GLY A 559 -2.00 48.86 -6.66
CA GLY A 559 -0.58 48.93 -6.98
C GLY A 559 -0.24 48.26 -8.31
N ASN A 560 1.00 47.77 -8.40
CA ASN A 560 1.59 47.22 -9.62
C ASN A 560 1.89 45.73 -9.46
N ASN A 561 1.98 45.03 -10.60
CA ASN A 561 2.53 43.69 -10.69
C ASN A 561 3.98 43.75 -11.24
N TYR A 562 4.96 43.51 -10.38
CA TYR A 562 6.38 43.60 -10.72
C TYR A 562 6.95 42.26 -11.17
N LEU A 563 7.94 42.32 -12.06
CA LEU A 563 8.63 41.13 -12.54
C LEU A 563 9.52 40.51 -11.45
N SER A 564 10.16 41.34 -10.61
CA SER A 564 11.01 40.89 -9.50
C SER A 564 10.67 41.64 -8.20
N GLN A 565 10.94 40.99 -7.06
CA GLN A 565 10.75 41.64 -5.75
C GLN A 565 11.68 42.86 -5.59
N ASN A 566 12.91 42.81 -6.11
CA ASN A 566 13.84 43.94 -5.99
C ASN A 566 13.35 45.17 -6.75
N GLN A 567 12.79 44.98 -7.95
CA GLN A 567 12.18 46.06 -8.72
C GLN A 567 11.03 46.73 -7.96
N ALA A 568 10.17 45.93 -7.31
CA ALA A 568 9.07 46.45 -6.50
C ALA A 568 9.58 47.32 -5.34
N VAL A 569 10.60 46.85 -4.62
CA VAL A 569 11.13 47.53 -3.44
C VAL A 569 11.83 48.84 -3.81
N GLU A 570 12.61 48.86 -4.90
CA GLU A 570 13.31 50.07 -5.36
C GLU A 570 12.37 51.11 -5.97
N ASP A 571 11.30 50.70 -6.66
CA ASP A 571 10.29 51.62 -7.22
C ASP A 571 9.42 52.30 -6.15
N LEU A 572 9.24 51.64 -5.00
CA LEU A 572 8.37 52.08 -3.90
C LEU A 572 9.14 52.66 -2.70
N ARG A 573 10.45 52.84 -2.84
CA ARG A 573 11.33 53.39 -1.80
C ARG A 573 11.26 54.91 -1.80
#